data_AF-A0A7S2QCN9-F1
#
_entry.id   AF-A0A7S2QCN9-F1
#
_cell.length_a   1.000
_cell.length_b   1.000
_cell.length_c   1.000
_cell.angle_alpha   90.00
_cell.angle_beta   90.00
_cell.angle_gamma   90.00
#
_symmetry.space_group_name_H-M   'P 1'
#
loop_
_entity.id
_entity.type
_entity.pdbx_description
1 polymer ?
#
loop_
_entity_poly.entity_id
_entity_poly.type
_entity_poly.pdbx_seq_one_letter_code
_entity_poly.pdbx_strand_id
1 'polypeptide(L)'
;NRHDPLEAIVDLLHKQAAEGEVDMEDLREAVEARCALLIEDINSMRARDFRRVMEDAMAADVHTSWKDVGLEWHGRQQAAAAYEMLKVNVPNLRCQVQRFEMDGLTAGVLHLCVSGSQDHAFWPMFPVGVPFSGLVRTRFSFDMLGKLTQRATELSFDVRIGLQPSMLRWLVQSARSLAKDEHGCRTLQEAIDVAQDEDRLTVAQQFQGHVWEASCSPHANFVLQQCVVVLPPRQLRFVAQEFRGRAADAAKHAIRSRMLERLLEHFPPEELDGVVGELTAEALALCRNSFGNFVLQRVLEHGSAAQRAALVEVLCEDAVKLVQHRVASNVVRCALINGTAEDKQALADALTADPGVARSLERHRAANF
;
A
#
# COMPACT_ATOMS: atom_id res chain seq x y z
N ASN A 1 -42.00 17.72 -11.12
CA ASN A 1 -42.82 17.12 -10.04
C ASN A 1 -42.83 15.60 -10.06
N ARG A 2 -41.67 14.96 -10.26
CA ARG A 2 -41.46 13.58 -9.77
C ARG A 2 -40.69 13.78 -8.48
N HIS A 3 -41.42 13.66 -7.38
CA HIS A 3 -40.94 13.88 -6.01
C HIS A 3 -39.69 13.06 -5.73
N ASP A 4 -38.85 13.59 -4.85
CA ASP A 4 -37.68 12.92 -4.31
C ASP A 4 -38.08 11.47 -3.94
N PRO A 5 -37.39 10.44 -4.47
CA PRO A 5 -37.73 9.06 -4.19
C PRO A 5 -37.73 8.72 -2.69
N LEU A 6 -37.02 9.50 -1.87
CA LEU A 6 -37.01 9.43 -0.42
C LEU A 6 -38.14 10.25 0.23
N GLU A 7 -38.66 11.32 -0.41
CA GLU A 7 -39.90 12.01 0.02
C GLU A 7 -41.10 11.07 0.03
N ALA A 8 -41.21 10.14 -0.93
CA ALA A 8 -42.30 9.16 -0.96
C ALA A 8 -42.22 8.12 0.19
N ILE A 9 -41.02 7.87 0.71
CA ILE A 9 -40.81 7.05 1.92
C ILE A 9 -41.33 7.79 3.16
N VAL A 10 -41.23 9.12 3.17
CA VAL A 10 -41.81 10.00 4.21
C VAL A 10 -43.32 9.94 4.21
N ASP A 11 -43.95 10.05 3.05
CA ASP A 11 -45.41 10.02 2.96
C ASP A 11 -45.97 8.70 3.49
N LEU A 12 -45.23 7.60 3.31
CA LEU A 12 -45.54 6.28 3.88
C LEU A 12 -45.30 6.24 5.39
N LEU A 13 -44.16 6.75 5.88
CA LEU A 13 -43.83 6.89 7.31
C LEU A 13 -44.88 7.73 8.06
N HIS A 14 -45.31 8.84 7.47
CA HIS A 14 -46.31 9.76 8.04
C HIS A 14 -47.70 9.15 8.02
N LYS A 15 -48.07 8.46 6.94
CA LYS A 15 -49.36 7.79 6.83
C LYS A 15 -49.49 6.62 7.82
N GLN A 16 -48.46 5.80 7.98
CA GLN A 16 -48.47 4.70 8.94
C GLN A 16 -48.36 5.19 10.40
N ALA A 17 -47.58 6.24 10.68
CA ALA A 17 -47.51 6.84 12.02
C ALA A 17 -48.84 7.50 12.45
N ALA A 18 -49.61 8.02 11.50
CA ALA A 18 -50.94 8.57 11.75
C ALA A 18 -52.03 7.51 11.97
N GLU A 19 -51.84 6.28 11.47
CA GLU A 19 -52.82 5.18 11.53
C GLU A 19 -52.67 4.27 12.78
N GLY A 20 -51.65 4.50 13.62
CA GLY A 20 -51.64 4.04 15.02
C GLY A 20 -50.87 2.75 15.34
N GLU A 21 -50.26 2.08 14.36
CA GLU A 21 -49.26 1.02 14.56
C GLU A 21 -48.40 0.97 13.28
N VAL A 22 -47.12 1.35 13.38
CA VAL A 22 -46.16 1.17 12.27
C VAL A 22 -45.54 -0.21 12.44
N ASP A 23 -45.92 -1.16 11.58
CA ASP A 23 -45.16 -2.40 11.47
C ASP A 23 -43.80 -2.06 10.84
N MET A 24 -42.75 -2.26 11.62
CA MET A 24 -41.37 -2.01 11.18
C MET A 24 -40.98 -2.89 9.99
N GLU A 25 -41.63 -4.05 9.82
CA GLU A 25 -41.42 -4.94 8.69
C GLU A 25 -42.06 -4.37 7.41
N ASP A 26 -43.30 -3.88 7.48
CA ASP A 26 -43.98 -3.23 6.35
C ASP A 26 -43.21 -1.97 5.88
N LEU A 27 -42.73 -1.18 6.84
CA LEU A 27 -41.90 -0.02 6.55
C LEU A 27 -40.59 -0.43 5.86
N ARG A 28 -39.93 -1.49 6.36
CA ARG A 28 -38.70 -2.01 5.78
C ARG A 28 -38.93 -2.47 4.34
N GLU A 29 -40.00 -3.23 4.08
CA GLU A 29 -40.36 -3.72 2.75
C GLU A 29 -40.66 -2.57 1.77
N ALA A 30 -41.39 -1.55 2.22
CA ALA A 30 -41.70 -0.38 1.40
C ALA A 30 -40.43 0.40 1.00
N VAL A 31 -39.51 0.62 1.94
CA VAL A 31 -38.23 1.28 1.69
C VAL A 31 -37.35 0.44 0.76
N GLU A 32 -37.27 -0.87 1.01
CA GLU A 32 -36.50 -1.80 0.18
C GLU A 32 -37.00 -1.83 -1.27
N ALA A 33 -38.31 -1.95 -1.48
CA ALA A 33 -38.93 -1.90 -2.80
C ALA A 33 -38.62 -0.59 -3.54
N ARG A 34 -38.61 0.54 -2.81
CA ARG A 34 -38.29 1.84 -3.40
C ARG A 34 -36.81 1.97 -3.73
N CYS A 35 -35.92 1.49 -2.87
CA CYS A 35 -34.49 1.41 -3.16
C CYS A 35 -34.23 0.56 -4.40
N ALA A 36 -34.92 -0.57 -4.55
CA ALA A 36 -34.82 -1.44 -5.73
C ALA A 36 -35.23 -0.70 -7.02
N LEU A 37 -36.34 0.04 -7.00
CA LEU A 37 -36.77 0.88 -8.14
C LEU A 37 -35.74 1.96 -8.50
N LEU A 38 -35.21 2.66 -7.51
CA LEU A 38 -34.16 3.67 -7.73
C LEU A 38 -32.90 3.05 -8.35
N ILE A 39 -32.54 1.84 -7.93
CA ILE A 39 -31.41 1.10 -8.47
C ILE A 39 -31.67 0.65 -9.91
N GLU A 40 -32.89 0.23 -10.24
CA GLU A 40 -33.28 -0.09 -11.62
C GLU A 40 -33.19 1.14 -12.53
N ASP A 41 -33.66 2.29 -12.03
CA ASP A 41 -33.50 3.58 -12.72
C ASP A 41 -32.01 3.90 -12.93
N ILE A 42 -31.18 3.81 -11.88
CA ILE A 42 -29.71 4.03 -11.92
C ILE A 42 -29.02 3.11 -12.93
N ASN A 43 -29.44 1.84 -13.01
CA ASN A 43 -28.89 0.84 -13.92
C ASN A 43 -29.17 1.19 -15.38
N SER A 44 -30.40 1.65 -15.68
CA SER A 44 -30.85 2.02 -17.03
C SER A 44 -30.49 3.45 -17.44
N MET A 45 -30.07 4.31 -16.50
CA MET A 45 -29.80 5.72 -16.73
C MET A 45 -28.57 5.99 -17.59
N ARG A 46 -28.65 7.02 -18.44
CA ARG A 46 -27.50 7.55 -19.18
C ARG A 46 -26.66 8.46 -18.27
N ALA A 47 -25.34 8.46 -18.48
CA ALA A 47 -24.42 9.25 -17.66
C ALA A 47 -24.78 10.75 -17.55
N ARG A 48 -25.22 11.38 -18.65
CA ARG A 48 -25.62 12.81 -18.69
C ARG A 48 -26.81 13.15 -17.78
N ASP A 49 -27.66 12.17 -17.48
CA ASP A 49 -28.84 12.33 -16.65
C ASP A 49 -28.55 11.92 -15.19
N PHE A 50 -27.45 11.20 -14.99
CA PHE A 50 -27.04 10.59 -13.72
C PHE A 50 -26.73 11.63 -12.64
N ARG A 51 -25.98 12.68 -12.98
CA ARG A 51 -25.57 13.73 -12.03
C ARG A 51 -26.78 14.39 -11.37
N ARG A 52 -27.74 14.85 -12.19
CA ARG A 52 -28.96 15.52 -11.70
C ARG A 52 -29.75 14.62 -10.74
N VAL A 53 -29.96 13.37 -11.13
CA VAL A 53 -30.71 12.42 -10.28
C VAL A 53 -29.99 12.12 -8.97
N MET A 54 -28.66 12.01 -9.00
CA MET A 54 -27.88 11.83 -7.78
C MET A 54 -27.86 13.08 -6.89
N GLU A 55 -27.81 14.29 -7.46
CA GLU A 55 -27.92 15.55 -6.72
C GLU A 55 -29.29 15.69 -6.06
N ASP A 56 -30.36 15.30 -6.75
CA ASP A 56 -31.74 15.33 -6.23
C ASP A 56 -31.94 14.30 -5.11
N ALA A 57 -31.31 13.12 -5.20
CA ALA A 57 -31.45 12.02 -4.23
C ALA A 57 -30.51 12.12 -2.99
N MET A 58 -29.80 13.25 -2.82
CA MET A 58 -28.75 13.40 -1.81
C MET A 58 -29.03 14.53 -0.82
N ALA A 59 -28.72 14.30 0.46
CA ALA A 59 -28.69 15.35 1.47
C ALA A 59 -27.66 16.44 1.12
N ALA A 60 -27.72 17.57 1.80
CA ALA A 60 -26.64 18.56 1.73
C ALA A 60 -25.36 18.03 2.41
N ASP A 61 -25.53 17.33 3.53
CA ASP A 61 -24.48 16.68 4.32
C ASP A 61 -24.28 15.23 3.85
N VAL A 62 -23.54 15.08 2.75
CA VAL A 62 -23.16 13.79 2.17
C VAL A 62 -21.67 13.59 2.31
N HIS A 63 -21.30 12.40 2.77
CA HIS A 63 -19.92 11.91 2.74
C HIS A 63 -19.87 10.63 1.92
N THR A 64 -19.04 10.57 0.88
CA THR A 64 -18.79 9.34 0.14
C THR A 64 -17.30 9.04 0.22
N SER A 65 -16.93 7.85 0.66
CA SER A 65 -15.54 7.42 0.70
C SER A 65 -15.37 6.07 0.01
N TRP A 66 -14.23 5.89 -0.63
CA TRP A 66 -13.78 4.61 -1.13
C TRP A 66 -12.49 4.25 -0.41
N LYS A 67 -12.64 3.46 0.64
CA LYS A 67 -11.58 3.19 1.62
C LYS A 67 -10.38 2.47 1.02
N ASP A 68 -10.61 1.53 0.09
CA ASP A 68 -9.51 0.77 -0.52
C ASP A 68 -8.57 1.64 -1.36
N VAL A 69 -9.04 2.80 -1.80
CA VAL A 69 -8.27 3.74 -2.65
C VAL A 69 -8.12 5.14 -2.04
N GLY A 70 -8.47 5.29 -0.75
CA GLY A 70 -8.25 6.52 0.03
C GLY A 70 -8.91 7.77 -0.54
N LEU A 71 -9.96 7.60 -1.35
CA LEU A 71 -10.69 8.71 -1.95
C LEU A 71 -11.88 9.08 -1.07
N GLU A 72 -12.08 10.38 -0.87
CA GLU A 72 -13.20 10.92 -0.11
C GLU A 72 -13.80 12.13 -0.85
N TRP A 73 -15.13 12.19 -0.87
CA TRP A 73 -15.91 13.26 -1.48
C TRP A 73 -16.88 13.81 -0.45
N HIS A 74 -16.84 15.12 -0.26
CA HIS A 74 -17.62 15.83 0.75
C HIS A 74 -18.65 16.75 0.09
N GLY A 75 -19.88 16.67 0.56
CA GLY A 75 -21.00 17.43 0.06
C GLY A 75 -21.58 16.90 -1.26
N ARG A 76 -22.84 17.26 -1.49
CA ARG A 76 -23.66 16.81 -2.62
C ARG A 76 -22.99 16.90 -3.98
N GLN A 77 -22.36 18.05 -4.30
CA GLN A 77 -21.79 18.31 -5.62
C GLN A 77 -20.59 17.40 -5.93
N GLN A 78 -19.69 17.19 -4.96
CA GLN A 78 -18.51 16.34 -5.15
C GLN A 78 -18.92 14.87 -5.28
N ALA A 79 -19.84 14.42 -4.41
CA ALA A 79 -20.36 13.06 -4.46
C ALA A 79 -21.08 12.77 -5.79
N ALA A 80 -21.96 13.67 -6.24
CA ALA A 80 -22.65 13.50 -7.53
C ALA A 80 -21.70 13.48 -8.72
N ALA A 81 -20.67 14.34 -8.73
CA ALA A 81 -19.62 14.32 -9.76
C ALA A 81 -18.83 12.99 -9.74
N ALA A 82 -18.53 12.45 -8.55
CA ALA A 82 -17.86 11.15 -8.43
C ALA A 82 -18.70 10.01 -9.03
N TYR A 83 -20.00 9.97 -8.76
CA TYR A 83 -20.86 8.95 -9.36
C TYR A 83 -21.12 9.17 -10.87
N GLU A 84 -21.15 10.43 -11.33
CA GLU A 84 -21.19 10.74 -12.76
C GLU A 84 -19.96 10.18 -13.46
N MET A 85 -18.75 10.46 -12.92
CA MET A 85 -17.52 9.87 -13.43
C MET A 85 -17.60 8.35 -13.42
N LEU A 86 -18.08 7.73 -12.35
CA LEU A 86 -18.29 6.28 -12.30
C LEU A 86 -19.12 5.77 -13.49
N LYS A 87 -20.29 6.36 -13.73
CA LYS A 87 -21.19 5.92 -14.81
C LYS A 87 -20.65 6.21 -16.20
N VAL A 88 -19.91 7.31 -16.39
CA VAL A 88 -19.23 7.62 -17.66
C VAL A 88 -18.16 6.58 -17.98
N ASN A 89 -17.36 6.21 -16.99
CA ASN A 89 -16.22 5.33 -17.17
C ASN A 89 -16.60 3.84 -17.18
N VAL A 90 -17.71 3.49 -16.54
CA VAL A 90 -18.25 2.13 -16.42
C VAL A 90 -19.69 2.13 -16.96
N PRO A 91 -19.89 2.13 -18.29
CA PRO A 91 -21.23 2.32 -18.87
C PRO A 91 -22.16 1.13 -18.60
N ASN A 92 -21.61 -0.06 -18.38
CA ASN A 92 -22.35 -1.25 -17.96
C ASN A 92 -22.45 -1.38 -16.43
N LEU A 93 -22.23 -0.31 -15.66
CA LEU A 93 -22.37 -0.32 -14.21
C LEU A 93 -23.77 -0.80 -13.82
N ARG A 94 -23.79 -1.86 -13.02
CA ARG A 94 -24.97 -2.45 -12.40
C ARG A 94 -24.85 -2.41 -10.88
N CYS A 95 -25.88 -1.91 -10.24
CA CYS A 95 -26.10 -1.95 -8.81
C CYS A 95 -27.21 -2.96 -8.49
N GLN A 96 -27.09 -3.68 -7.38
CA GLN A 96 -28.10 -4.60 -6.87
C GLN A 96 -28.20 -4.44 -5.35
N VAL A 97 -29.42 -4.39 -4.81
CA VAL A 97 -29.64 -4.46 -3.35
C VAL A 97 -29.25 -5.84 -2.87
N GLN A 98 -28.36 -5.92 -1.88
CA GLN A 98 -28.08 -7.17 -1.17
C GLN A 98 -28.85 -7.28 0.13
N ARG A 99 -28.88 -6.19 0.90
CA ARG A 99 -29.55 -6.16 2.18
C ARG A 99 -29.95 -4.74 2.55
N PHE A 100 -31.09 -4.63 3.20
CA PHE A 100 -31.55 -3.41 3.83
C PHE A 100 -31.79 -3.62 5.33
N GLU A 101 -31.32 -2.68 6.14
CA GLU A 101 -31.48 -2.70 7.60
C GLU A 101 -31.97 -1.33 8.07
N MET A 102 -32.98 -1.31 8.94
CA MET A 102 -33.44 -0.10 9.64
C MET A 102 -32.91 -0.12 11.07
N ASP A 103 -32.49 1.05 11.55
CA ASP A 103 -32.16 1.32 12.95
C ASP A 103 -33.18 2.32 13.49
N GLY A 104 -34.27 1.79 14.05
CA GLY A 104 -35.44 2.58 14.42
C GLY A 104 -36.18 3.17 13.21
N LEU A 105 -36.85 4.31 13.40
CA LEU A 105 -37.69 4.95 12.37
C LEU A 105 -36.94 6.00 11.51
N THR A 106 -35.74 6.41 11.92
CA THR A 106 -35.06 7.59 11.37
C THR A 106 -33.68 7.30 10.79
N ALA A 107 -33.19 6.06 10.86
CA ALA A 107 -31.89 5.70 10.31
C ALA A 107 -31.92 4.30 9.67
N GLY A 108 -31.02 4.09 8.72
CA GLY A 108 -30.91 2.82 8.02
C GLY A 108 -29.57 2.63 7.33
N VAL A 109 -29.32 1.38 6.95
CA VAL A 109 -28.12 0.93 6.24
C VAL A 109 -28.54 0.13 5.02
N LEU A 110 -28.07 0.57 3.86
CA LEU A 110 -28.26 -0.10 2.57
C LEU A 110 -26.94 -0.73 2.11
N HIS A 111 -26.98 -2.03 1.88
CA HIS A 111 -25.88 -2.81 1.33
C HIS A 111 -26.16 -3.13 -0.13
N LEU A 112 -25.28 -2.67 -1.02
CA LEU A 112 -25.38 -2.86 -2.47
C LEU A 112 -24.19 -3.65 -3.00
N CYS A 113 -24.44 -4.51 -3.98
CA CYS A 113 -23.40 -5.00 -4.85
C CYS A 113 -23.33 -4.10 -6.09
N VAL A 114 -22.13 -3.64 -6.44
CA VAL A 114 -21.86 -2.93 -7.69
C VAL A 114 -20.98 -3.78 -8.58
N SER A 115 -21.25 -3.80 -9.88
CA SER A 115 -20.48 -4.55 -10.87
C SER A 115 -20.44 -3.82 -12.19
N GLY A 116 -19.41 -4.10 -12.99
CA GLY A 116 -19.26 -3.50 -14.31
C GLY A 116 -17.88 -3.75 -14.88
N SER A 117 -17.57 -3.09 -15.98
CA SER A 117 -16.24 -3.03 -16.60
C SER A 117 -16.01 -1.64 -17.15
N GLN A 118 -14.81 -1.11 -17.00
CA GLN A 118 -14.50 0.20 -17.57
C GLN A 118 -14.12 0.10 -19.06
N ASP A 119 -14.55 1.09 -19.85
CA ASP A 119 -14.28 1.12 -21.30
C ASP A 119 -12.92 1.74 -21.63
N HIS A 120 -12.34 2.44 -20.67
CA HIS A 120 -10.99 2.99 -20.73
C HIS A 120 -10.36 2.96 -19.34
N ALA A 121 -9.04 3.11 -19.28
CA ALA A 121 -8.26 2.96 -18.05
C ALA A 121 -8.45 4.16 -17.11
N PHE A 122 -9.66 4.31 -16.58
CA PHE A 122 -10.01 5.37 -15.62
C PHE A 122 -9.50 5.04 -14.22
N TRP A 123 -9.75 3.81 -13.79
CA TRP A 123 -9.27 3.29 -12.53
C TRP A 123 -8.09 2.35 -12.73
N PRO A 124 -6.88 2.74 -12.26
CA PRO A 124 -5.68 1.96 -12.46
C PRO A 124 -5.67 0.59 -11.80
N MET A 125 -6.65 0.24 -10.96
CA MET A 125 -6.82 -1.09 -10.35
C MET A 125 -7.83 -2.00 -11.06
N PHE A 126 -8.59 -1.49 -12.04
CA PHE A 126 -9.51 -2.32 -12.82
C PHE A 126 -9.05 -2.42 -14.28
N PRO A 127 -9.03 -3.61 -14.89
CA PRO A 127 -8.70 -3.71 -16.31
C PRO A 127 -9.81 -3.15 -17.19
N VAL A 128 -9.43 -2.57 -18.33
CA VAL A 128 -10.40 -2.23 -19.38
C VAL A 128 -11.08 -3.49 -19.89
N GLY A 129 -12.41 -3.48 -19.91
CA GLY A 129 -13.24 -4.59 -20.39
C GLY A 129 -13.28 -5.82 -19.48
N VAL A 130 -12.59 -5.84 -18.34
CA VAL A 130 -12.68 -6.96 -17.38
C VAL A 130 -13.76 -6.64 -16.34
N PRO A 131 -14.70 -7.58 -16.09
CA PRO A 131 -15.69 -7.40 -15.05
C PRO A 131 -15.06 -7.29 -13.66
N PHE A 132 -15.53 -6.32 -12.88
CA PHE A 132 -15.27 -6.20 -11.45
C PHE A 132 -16.58 -6.25 -10.66
N SER A 133 -16.48 -6.54 -9.37
CA SER A 133 -17.57 -6.40 -8.40
C SER A 133 -17.05 -5.78 -7.10
N GLY A 134 -17.91 -5.00 -6.44
CA GLY A 134 -17.62 -4.39 -5.15
C GLY A 134 -18.88 -4.30 -4.29
N LEU A 135 -18.68 -4.07 -3.00
CA LEU A 135 -19.71 -3.82 -2.02
C LEU A 135 -19.78 -2.31 -1.76
N VAL A 136 -20.98 -1.77 -1.72
CA VAL A 136 -21.25 -0.38 -1.31
C VAL A 136 -22.15 -0.41 -0.11
N ARG A 137 -21.70 0.19 0.99
CA ARG A 137 -22.46 0.34 2.22
C ARG A 137 -22.85 1.81 2.38
N THR A 138 -24.14 2.11 2.34
CA THR A 138 -24.65 3.47 2.55
C THR A 138 -25.43 3.53 3.86
N ARG A 139 -24.96 4.34 4.80
CA ARG A 139 -25.72 4.73 5.99
C ARG A 139 -26.46 6.03 5.70
N PHE A 140 -27.68 6.16 6.21
CA PHE A 140 -28.47 7.37 6.05
C PHE A 140 -29.35 7.64 7.26
N SER A 141 -29.77 8.89 7.37
CA SER A 141 -30.69 9.34 8.42
C SER A 141 -31.70 10.35 7.87
N PHE A 142 -32.87 10.39 8.48
CA PHE A 142 -33.97 11.29 8.13
C PHE A 142 -34.42 12.11 9.35
N ASP A 143 -35.00 13.27 9.11
CA ASP A 143 -35.74 13.99 10.16
C ASP A 143 -37.14 13.40 10.38
N MET A 144 -37.90 13.95 11.33
CA MET A 144 -39.28 13.51 11.61
C MET A 144 -40.26 13.81 10.46
N LEU A 145 -39.86 14.68 9.52
CA LEU A 145 -40.54 14.94 8.26
C LEU A 145 -39.94 14.09 7.13
N GLY A 146 -39.20 13.04 7.49
CA GLY A 146 -38.58 12.04 6.64
C GLY A 146 -37.59 12.59 5.59
N LYS A 147 -37.19 13.85 5.68
CA LYS A 147 -36.20 14.44 4.79
C LYS A 147 -34.83 13.87 5.12
N LEU A 148 -34.08 13.43 4.11
CA LEU A 148 -32.72 12.92 4.26
C LEU A 148 -31.82 14.02 4.86
N THR A 149 -31.36 13.82 6.09
CA THR A 149 -30.51 14.77 6.82
C THR A 149 -29.04 14.46 6.63
N GLN A 150 -28.67 13.18 6.62
CA GLN A 150 -27.29 12.73 6.46
C GLN A 150 -27.22 11.48 5.60
N ARG A 151 -26.12 11.36 4.85
CA ARG A 151 -25.79 10.14 4.10
C ARG A 151 -24.28 9.93 4.06
N ALA A 152 -23.84 8.76 4.52
CA ALA A 152 -22.46 8.33 4.47
C ALA A 152 -22.35 7.04 3.65
N THR A 153 -21.73 7.11 2.48
CA THR A 153 -21.50 5.96 1.59
C THR A 153 -20.03 5.52 1.67
N GLU A 154 -19.81 4.25 1.97
CA GLU A 154 -18.51 3.60 1.94
C GLU A 154 -18.49 2.60 0.78
N LEU A 155 -17.56 2.76 -0.16
CA LEU A 155 -17.29 1.80 -1.21
C LEU A 155 -16.11 0.94 -0.80
N SER A 156 -16.28 -0.37 -0.95
CA SER A 156 -15.21 -1.35 -0.80
C SER A 156 -15.28 -2.34 -1.96
N PHE A 157 -14.20 -2.46 -2.71
CA PHE A 157 -14.07 -3.53 -3.69
C PHE A 157 -13.35 -4.67 -3.01
N ASP A 158 -13.95 -5.85 -3.11
CA ASP A 158 -13.37 -7.04 -2.52
C ASP A 158 -12.24 -7.55 -3.42
N VAL A 159 -11.14 -6.80 -3.46
CA VAL A 159 -9.89 -7.23 -4.10
C VAL A 159 -9.22 -8.32 -3.26
N ARG A 160 -9.66 -8.48 -2.00
CA ARG A 160 -9.08 -9.38 -0.99
C ARG A 160 -9.64 -10.80 -1.08
N ILE A 161 -10.93 -10.99 -1.41
CA ILE A 161 -11.54 -12.33 -1.54
C ILE A 161 -11.35 -12.86 -2.97
N GLY A 162 -10.15 -13.36 -3.23
CA GLY A 162 -9.85 -14.15 -4.43
C GLY A 162 -9.77 -13.32 -5.69
N LEU A 163 -8.58 -12.77 -5.96
CA LEU A 163 -8.26 -12.21 -7.27
C LEU A 163 -8.64 -13.21 -8.36
N GLN A 164 -9.69 -12.87 -9.12
CA GLN A 164 -10.06 -13.63 -10.30
C GLN A 164 -8.83 -13.71 -11.22
N PRO A 165 -8.54 -14.85 -11.89
CA PRO A 165 -7.34 -14.98 -12.71
C PRO A 165 -7.17 -13.88 -13.76
N SER A 166 -8.28 -13.34 -14.29
CA SER A 166 -8.28 -12.21 -15.22
C SER A 166 -7.84 -10.89 -14.58
N MET A 167 -8.26 -10.63 -13.33
CA MET A 167 -7.87 -9.45 -12.58
C MET A 167 -6.41 -9.54 -12.15
N LEU A 168 -5.98 -10.69 -11.64
CA LEU A 168 -4.59 -10.94 -11.26
C LEU A 168 -3.65 -10.69 -12.44
N ARG A 169 -3.94 -11.32 -13.58
CA ARG A 169 -3.13 -11.18 -14.81
C ARG A 169 -2.93 -9.71 -15.19
N TRP A 170 -3.99 -8.91 -15.10
CA TRP A 170 -3.89 -7.51 -15.47
C TRP A 170 -3.17 -6.65 -14.43
N LEU A 171 -3.41 -6.88 -13.13
CA LEU A 171 -2.68 -6.18 -12.07
C LEU A 171 -1.18 -6.38 -12.26
N VAL A 172 -0.81 -7.63 -12.52
CA VAL A 172 0.56 -8.06 -12.80
C VAL A 172 1.13 -7.38 -14.06
N GLN A 173 0.36 -7.32 -15.14
CA GLN A 173 0.77 -6.64 -16.38
C GLN A 173 0.82 -5.12 -16.28
N SER A 174 0.14 -4.52 -15.31
CA SER A 174 0.04 -3.06 -15.11
C SER A 174 0.89 -2.55 -13.95
N ALA A 175 1.78 -3.40 -13.41
CA ALA A 175 2.46 -3.16 -12.14
C ALA A 175 3.18 -1.81 -12.03
N ARG A 176 3.94 -1.41 -13.06
CA ARG A 176 4.67 -0.12 -13.01
C ARG A 176 3.74 1.09 -12.96
N SER A 177 2.55 1.01 -13.57
CA SER A 177 1.58 2.10 -13.51
C SER A 177 0.90 2.18 -12.16
N LEU A 178 0.53 1.01 -11.60
CA LEU A 178 -0.09 0.85 -10.30
C LEU A 178 0.83 1.29 -9.14
N ALA A 179 2.12 0.98 -9.23
CA ALA A 179 3.09 1.28 -8.18
C ALA A 179 3.40 2.78 -8.02
N LYS A 180 2.75 3.67 -8.79
CA LYS A 180 2.95 5.13 -8.70
C LYS A 180 2.27 5.77 -7.50
N ASP A 181 1.27 5.12 -6.92
CA ASP A 181 0.52 5.62 -5.79
C ASP A 181 0.40 4.58 -4.67
N GLU A 182 -0.05 5.04 -3.51
CA GLU A 182 -0.17 4.26 -2.28
C GLU A 182 -1.08 3.03 -2.43
N HIS A 183 -2.15 3.16 -3.22
CA HIS A 183 -3.18 2.15 -3.32
C HIS A 183 -2.80 1.07 -4.30
N GLY A 184 -2.36 1.46 -5.51
CA GLY A 184 -1.90 0.50 -6.50
C GLY A 184 -0.69 -0.28 -6.01
N CYS A 185 0.20 0.34 -5.22
CA CYS A 185 1.27 -0.38 -4.54
C CYS A 185 0.75 -1.41 -3.51
N ARG A 186 -0.24 -1.07 -2.69
CA ARG A 186 -0.85 -2.02 -1.73
C ARG A 186 -1.54 -3.18 -2.45
N THR A 187 -2.33 -2.89 -3.48
CA THR A 187 -2.98 -3.90 -4.31
C THR A 187 -1.99 -4.84 -4.99
N LEU A 188 -0.87 -4.32 -5.50
CA LEU A 188 0.18 -5.16 -6.08
C LEU A 188 0.84 -6.08 -5.04
N GLN A 189 1.04 -5.58 -3.82
CA GLN A 189 1.63 -6.40 -2.77
C GLN A 189 0.71 -7.58 -2.39
N GLU A 190 -0.59 -7.31 -2.26
CA GLU A 190 -1.60 -8.37 -2.05
C GLU A 190 -1.65 -9.34 -3.24
N ALA A 191 -1.54 -8.83 -4.47
CA ALA A 191 -1.48 -9.67 -5.67
C ALA A 191 -0.23 -10.56 -5.70
N ILE A 192 0.93 -10.05 -5.30
CA ILE A 192 2.18 -10.82 -5.21
C ILE A 192 2.06 -11.97 -4.20
N ASP A 193 1.38 -11.75 -3.06
CA ASP A 193 1.23 -12.76 -2.01
C ASP A 193 0.48 -14.01 -2.52
N VAL A 194 -0.55 -13.82 -3.34
CA VAL A 194 -1.38 -14.92 -3.87
C VAL A 194 -0.97 -15.40 -5.27
N ALA A 195 -0.12 -14.65 -5.98
CA ALA A 195 0.36 -14.99 -7.32
C ALA A 195 1.27 -16.21 -7.34
N GLN A 196 1.33 -16.89 -8.49
CA GLN A 196 2.36 -17.89 -8.79
C GLN A 196 3.66 -17.20 -9.20
N ASP A 197 4.79 -17.92 -9.16
CA ASP A 197 6.10 -17.35 -9.44
C ASP A 197 6.23 -16.73 -10.83
N GLU A 198 5.53 -17.27 -11.85
CA GLU A 198 5.50 -16.68 -13.20
C GLU A 198 4.85 -15.29 -13.22
N ASP A 199 3.77 -15.11 -12.48
CA ASP A 199 3.06 -13.83 -12.35
C ASP A 199 3.87 -12.84 -11.48
N ARG A 200 4.44 -13.33 -10.36
CA ARG A 200 5.34 -12.53 -9.51
C ARG A 200 6.55 -12.02 -10.31
N LEU A 201 7.14 -12.88 -11.14
CA LEU A 201 8.23 -12.51 -12.02
C LEU A 201 7.80 -11.48 -13.05
N THR A 202 6.60 -11.62 -13.61
CA THR A 202 6.04 -10.64 -14.55
C THR A 202 5.90 -9.26 -13.89
N VAL A 203 5.49 -9.19 -12.62
CA VAL A 203 5.49 -7.93 -11.84
C VAL A 203 6.89 -7.35 -11.78
N ALA A 204 7.88 -8.14 -11.35
CA ALA A 204 9.25 -7.67 -11.21
C ALA A 204 9.84 -7.16 -12.54
N GLN A 205 9.59 -7.87 -13.63
CA GLN A 205 10.09 -7.52 -14.97
C GLN A 205 9.54 -6.18 -15.49
N GLN A 206 8.38 -5.71 -15.03
CA GLN A 206 7.86 -4.38 -15.38
C GLN A 206 8.78 -3.24 -14.91
N PHE A 207 9.60 -3.49 -13.88
CA PHE A 207 10.55 -2.53 -13.34
C PHE A 207 11.96 -2.66 -13.94
N GLN A 208 12.22 -3.62 -14.81
CA GLN A 208 13.53 -3.77 -15.43
C GLN A 208 13.90 -2.50 -16.23
N GLY A 209 15.12 -1.98 -15.99
CA GLY A 209 15.60 -0.71 -16.52
C GLY A 209 15.06 0.53 -15.80
N HIS A 210 14.27 0.36 -14.73
CA HIS A 210 13.65 1.42 -13.94
C HIS A 210 13.75 1.15 -12.42
N VAL A 211 14.57 0.16 -12.00
CA VAL A 211 14.70 -0.23 -10.60
C VAL A 211 15.27 0.93 -9.80
N TRP A 212 16.22 1.66 -10.39
CA TRP A 212 16.83 2.80 -9.72
C TRP A 212 15.82 3.89 -9.36
N GLU A 213 14.96 4.31 -10.29
CA GLU A 213 13.91 5.30 -10.04
C GLU A 213 12.85 4.75 -9.07
N ALA A 214 12.44 3.49 -9.26
CA ALA A 214 11.42 2.87 -8.42
C ALA A 214 11.89 2.69 -6.96
N SER A 215 13.18 2.43 -6.73
CA SER A 215 13.75 2.22 -5.39
C SER A 215 13.76 3.47 -4.49
N CYS A 216 13.62 4.68 -5.05
CA CYS A 216 13.43 5.90 -4.25
C CYS A 216 11.98 6.40 -4.24
N SER A 217 11.06 5.74 -4.95
CA SER A 217 9.64 6.07 -4.91
C SER A 217 9.07 5.78 -3.53
N PRO A 218 8.21 6.64 -2.95
CA PRO A 218 7.53 6.36 -1.68
C PRO A 218 6.58 5.16 -1.76
N HIS A 219 6.27 4.66 -2.96
CA HIS A 219 5.34 3.54 -3.16
C HIS A 219 6.03 2.36 -3.84
N ALA A 220 6.55 2.55 -5.06
CA ALA A 220 7.12 1.45 -5.86
C ALA A 220 8.26 0.68 -5.19
N ASN A 221 8.98 1.30 -4.24
CA ASN A 221 10.01 0.62 -3.46
C ASN A 221 9.46 -0.61 -2.72
N PHE A 222 8.22 -0.56 -2.21
CA PHE A 222 7.64 -1.67 -1.44
C PHE A 222 7.34 -2.89 -2.33
N VAL A 223 6.83 -2.65 -3.54
CA VAL A 223 6.60 -3.70 -4.55
C VAL A 223 7.93 -4.41 -4.89
N LEU A 224 8.99 -3.64 -5.16
CA LEU A 224 10.31 -4.20 -5.45
C LEU A 224 10.90 -4.99 -4.27
N GLN A 225 10.78 -4.47 -3.04
CA GLN A 225 11.24 -5.18 -1.85
C GLN A 225 10.51 -6.52 -1.69
N GLN A 226 9.19 -6.56 -1.87
CA GLN A 226 8.44 -7.81 -1.78
C GLN A 226 8.84 -8.78 -2.89
N CYS A 227 9.05 -8.31 -4.13
CA CYS A 227 9.58 -9.17 -5.19
C CYS A 227 10.90 -9.82 -4.75
N VAL A 228 11.84 -9.08 -4.15
CA VAL A 228 13.12 -9.61 -3.64
C VAL A 228 12.92 -10.67 -2.55
N VAL A 229 11.91 -10.51 -1.70
CA VAL A 229 11.60 -11.47 -0.62
C VAL A 229 11.01 -12.78 -1.16
N VAL A 230 10.11 -12.70 -2.15
CA VAL A 230 9.30 -13.86 -2.57
C VAL A 230 9.83 -14.60 -3.79
N LEU A 231 10.69 -13.98 -4.61
CA LEU A 231 11.23 -14.59 -5.83
C LEU A 231 12.67 -15.09 -5.63
N PRO A 232 13.07 -16.16 -6.35
CA PRO A 232 14.44 -16.65 -6.30
C PRO A 232 15.43 -15.62 -6.90
N PRO A 233 16.59 -15.39 -6.26
CA PRO A 233 17.59 -14.39 -6.67
C PRO A 233 18.02 -14.49 -8.14
N ARG A 234 18.09 -15.71 -8.68
CA ARG A 234 18.45 -15.96 -10.09
C ARG A 234 17.54 -15.23 -11.08
N GLN A 235 16.26 -15.04 -10.74
CA GLN A 235 15.29 -14.34 -11.58
C GLN A 235 15.35 -12.82 -11.40
N LEU A 236 15.93 -12.33 -10.30
CA LEU A 236 16.00 -10.91 -9.94
C LEU A 236 17.39 -10.29 -10.10
N ARG A 237 18.30 -10.95 -10.82
CA ARG A 237 19.65 -10.44 -11.08
C ARG A 237 19.69 -9.02 -11.67
N PHE A 238 18.70 -8.66 -12.49
CA PHE A 238 18.59 -7.31 -13.06
C PHE A 238 18.44 -6.24 -11.97
N VAL A 239 17.77 -6.57 -10.85
CA VAL A 239 17.62 -5.66 -9.71
C VAL A 239 18.98 -5.34 -9.13
N ALA A 240 19.76 -6.36 -8.76
CA ALA A 240 21.11 -6.17 -8.21
C ALA A 240 22.06 -5.47 -9.21
N GLN A 241 21.92 -5.75 -10.51
CA GLN A 241 22.74 -5.12 -11.55
C GLN A 241 22.52 -3.60 -11.63
N GLU A 242 21.31 -3.10 -11.45
CA GLU A 242 21.02 -1.66 -11.53
C GLU A 242 21.57 -0.84 -10.33
N PHE A 243 21.93 -1.52 -9.24
CA PHE A 243 22.62 -0.91 -8.10
C PHE A 243 24.15 -0.87 -8.26
N ARG A 244 24.73 -1.66 -9.17
CA ARG A 244 26.18 -1.65 -9.42
C ARG A 244 26.61 -0.30 -9.99
N GLY A 245 27.76 0.18 -9.51
CA GLY A 245 28.33 1.49 -9.77
C GLY A 245 27.72 2.63 -8.98
N ARG A 246 26.70 2.37 -8.14
CA ARG A 246 25.96 3.39 -7.36
C ARG A 246 25.50 2.87 -6.00
N ALA A 247 26.09 1.79 -5.49
CA ALA A 247 25.64 1.15 -4.26
C ALA A 247 25.87 2.05 -3.03
N ALA A 248 27.01 2.75 -2.97
CA ALA A 248 27.29 3.68 -1.88
C ALA A 248 26.30 4.85 -1.82
N ASP A 249 25.89 5.39 -2.98
CA ASP A 249 24.85 6.42 -3.07
C ASP A 249 23.49 5.90 -2.62
N ALA A 250 23.14 4.68 -3.01
CA ALA A 250 21.93 4.01 -2.55
C ALA A 250 21.93 3.80 -1.02
N ALA A 251 23.05 3.43 -0.43
CA ALA A 251 23.18 3.22 1.01
C ALA A 251 22.99 4.51 1.83
N LYS A 252 23.32 5.67 1.26
CA LYS A 252 23.15 6.98 1.92
C LYS A 252 21.73 7.54 1.84
N HIS A 253 20.84 6.89 1.08
CA HIS A 253 19.49 7.39 0.79
C HIS A 253 18.42 6.71 1.65
N ALA A 254 17.55 7.50 2.29
CA ALA A 254 16.58 7.05 3.30
C ALA A 254 15.67 5.88 2.88
N ILE A 255 15.13 5.91 1.66
CA ILE A 255 14.24 4.86 1.13
C ILE A 255 15.05 3.77 0.43
N ARG A 256 15.86 4.16 -0.55
CA ARG A 256 16.64 3.25 -1.38
C ARG A 256 17.61 2.34 -0.61
N SER A 257 18.11 2.74 0.56
CA SER A 257 18.96 1.87 1.40
C SER A 257 18.24 0.57 1.76
N ARG A 258 16.91 0.59 1.92
CA ARG A 258 16.10 -0.60 2.22
C ARG A 258 16.17 -1.65 1.12
N MET A 259 16.31 -1.24 -0.14
CA MET A 259 16.52 -2.19 -1.23
C MET A 259 17.87 -2.92 -1.09
N LEU A 260 18.94 -2.21 -0.70
CA LEU A 260 20.23 -2.86 -0.47
C LEU A 260 20.17 -3.83 0.71
N GLU A 261 19.48 -3.46 1.80
CA GLU A 261 19.26 -4.37 2.93
C GLU A 261 18.54 -5.65 2.46
N ARG A 262 17.44 -5.55 1.70
CA ARG A 262 16.73 -6.71 1.15
C ARG A 262 17.60 -7.55 0.21
N LEU A 263 18.39 -6.91 -0.66
CA LEU A 263 19.31 -7.65 -1.53
C LEU A 263 20.32 -8.46 -0.71
N LEU A 264 20.96 -7.84 0.28
CA LEU A 264 21.95 -8.50 1.15
C LEU A 264 21.35 -9.66 1.97
N GLU A 265 20.10 -9.54 2.40
CA GLU A 265 19.40 -10.58 3.17
C GLU A 265 19.01 -11.80 2.33
N HIS A 266 18.68 -11.61 1.05
CA HIS A 266 18.03 -12.64 0.23
C HIS A 266 18.89 -13.18 -0.93
N PHE A 267 19.90 -12.47 -1.39
CA PHE A 267 20.76 -12.93 -2.49
C PHE A 267 21.94 -13.75 -1.95
N PRO A 268 22.44 -14.73 -2.72
CA PRO A 268 23.74 -15.35 -2.44
C PRO A 268 24.81 -14.26 -2.40
N PRO A 269 25.67 -14.23 -1.36
CA PRO A 269 26.66 -13.18 -1.20
C PRO A 269 27.56 -12.99 -2.42
N GLU A 270 27.90 -14.07 -3.11
CA GLU A 270 28.76 -14.07 -4.30
C GLU A 270 28.14 -13.31 -5.48
N GLU A 271 26.81 -13.25 -5.57
CA GLU A 271 26.14 -12.46 -6.63
C GLU A 271 26.20 -10.95 -6.35
N LEU A 272 26.53 -10.57 -5.11
CA LEU A 272 26.60 -9.18 -4.64
C LEU A 272 28.03 -8.66 -4.46
N ASP A 273 29.07 -9.40 -4.83
CA ASP A 273 30.48 -8.99 -4.63
C ASP A 273 30.78 -7.56 -5.11
N GLY A 274 30.31 -7.18 -6.31
CA GLY A 274 30.49 -5.81 -6.82
C GLY A 274 29.80 -4.75 -5.96
N VAL A 275 28.57 -5.03 -5.51
CA VAL A 275 27.80 -4.12 -4.65
C VAL A 275 28.49 -3.98 -3.29
N VAL A 276 28.91 -5.10 -2.68
CA VAL A 276 29.60 -5.09 -1.39
C VAL A 276 30.96 -4.42 -1.49
N GLY A 277 31.71 -4.63 -2.57
CA GLY A 277 32.99 -3.94 -2.82
C GLY A 277 32.86 -2.42 -2.82
N GLU A 278 31.82 -1.89 -3.49
CA GLU A 278 31.50 -0.45 -3.47
C GLU A 278 31.15 0.06 -2.06
N LEU A 279 30.39 -0.72 -1.30
CA LEU A 279 30.03 -0.37 0.09
C LEU A 279 31.25 -0.37 1.01
N THR A 280 32.14 -1.36 0.87
CA THR A 280 33.37 -1.48 1.64
C THR A 280 34.33 -0.33 1.35
N ALA A 281 34.46 0.08 0.07
CA ALA A 281 35.29 1.23 -0.32
C ALA A 281 34.86 2.55 0.35
N GLU A 282 33.59 2.68 0.71
CA GLU A 282 33.03 3.86 1.41
C GLU A 282 32.66 3.59 2.88
N ALA A 283 33.13 2.48 3.46
CA ALA A 283 32.64 1.97 4.75
C ALA A 283 32.74 3.01 5.87
N LEU A 284 33.87 3.71 6.01
CA LEU A 284 34.07 4.69 7.08
C LEU A 284 33.05 5.85 7.03
N ALA A 285 32.65 6.28 5.83
CA ALA A 285 31.63 7.30 5.65
C ALA A 285 30.23 6.71 5.95
N LEU A 286 29.96 5.51 5.44
CA LEU A 286 28.68 4.83 5.62
C LEU A 286 28.41 4.45 7.08
N CYS A 287 29.42 4.07 7.87
CA CYS A 287 29.31 3.82 9.30
C CYS A 287 28.74 5.01 10.07
N ARG A 288 29.03 6.24 9.63
CA ARG A 288 28.59 7.47 10.28
C ARG A 288 27.28 8.00 9.71
N ASN A 289 26.81 7.46 8.58
CA ASN A 289 25.59 7.86 7.92
C ASN A 289 24.35 7.28 8.63
N SER A 290 23.25 8.05 8.68
CA SER A 290 22.00 7.64 9.34
C SER A 290 21.33 6.39 8.76
N PHE A 291 21.62 6.05 7.50
CA PHE A 291 21.06 4.90 6.79
C PHE A 291 22.12 3.88 6.42
N GLY A 292 23.28 4.33 5.93
CA GLY A 292 24.37 3.47 5.47
C GLY A 292 24.89 2.51 6.54
N ASN A 293 24.85 2.91 7.82
CA ASN A 293 25.25 2.05 8.93
C ASN A 293 24.42 0.75 9.01
N PHE A 294 23.13 0.78 8.64
CA PHE A 294 22.28 -0.42 8.62
C PHE A 294 22.65 -1.33 7.46
N VAL A 295 22.99 -0.76 6.30
CA VAL A 295 23.44 -1.53 5.12
C VAL A 295 24.75 -2.26 5.45
N LEU A 296 25.72 -1.61 6.10
CA LEU A 296 26.95 -2.27 6.52
C LEU A 296 26.71 -3.37 7.56
N GLN A 297 25.77 -3.19 8.49
CA GLN A 297 25.36 -4.25 9.42
C GLN A 297 24.80 -5.46 8.67
N ARG A 298 24.01 -5.27 7.61
CA ARG A 298 23.53 -6.38 6.76
C ARG A 298 24.68 -7.09 6.03
N VAL A 299 25.73 -6.38 5.59
CA VAL A 299 26.94 -7.03 5.05
C VAL A 299 27.61 -7.91 6.11
N LEU A 300 27.69 -7.43 7.36
CA LEU A 300 28.27 -8.19 8.46
C LEU A 300 27.42 -9.39 8.89
N GLU A 301 26.10 -9.34 8.73
CA GLU A 301 25.18 -10.42 9.10
C GLU A 301 25.05 -11.48 8.00
N HIS A 302 24.98 -11.07 6.73
CA HIS A 302 24.61 -11.94 5.61
C HIS A 302 25.71 -12.13 4.56
N GLY A 303 26.76 -11.31 4.57
CA GLY A 303 27.85 -11.41 3.60
C GLY A 303 28.65 -12.71 3.70
N SER A 304 29.48 -12.98 2.69
CA SER A 304 30.44 -14.09 2.76
C SER A 304 31.53 -13.81 3.80
N ALA A 305 32.27 -14.84 4.22
CA ALA A 305 33.40 -14.64 5.14
C ALA A 305 34.44 -13.65 4.59
N ALA A 306 34.72 -13.70 3.29
CA ALA A 306 35.64 -12.78 2.63
C ALA A 306 35.11 -11.33 2.62
N GLN A 307 33.82 -11.15 2.34
CA GLN A 307 33.18 -9.83 2.37
C GLN A 307 33.20 -9.21 3.77
N ARG A 308 32.92 -10.01 4.81
CA ARG A 308 32.99 -9.57 6.21
C ARG A 308 34.41 -9.18 6.59
N ALA A 309 35.40 -10.03 6.28
CA ALA A 309 36.79 -9.77 6.57
C ALA A 309 37.30 -8.47 5.91
N ALA A 310 36.96 -8.24 4.64
CA ALA A 310 37.31 -7.02 3.93
C ALA A 310 36.67 -5.77 4.57
N LEU A 311 35.42 -5.86 5.01
CA LEU A 311 34.78 -4.75 5.73
C LEU A 311 35.46 -4.51 7.08
N VAL A 312 35.76 -5.57 7.84
CA VAL A 312 36.42 -5.50 9.14
C VAL A 312 37.81 -4.86 9.03
N GLU A 313 38.58 -5.20 8.01
CA GLU A 313 39.89 -4.59 7.73
C GLU A 313 39.78 -3.06 7.65
N VAL A 314 38.79 -2.54 6.91
CA VAL A 314 38.54 -1.09 6.81
C VAL A 314 38.09 -0.51 8.16
N LEU A 315 37.27 -1.23 8.94
CA LEU A 315 36.85 -0.77 10.27
C LEU A 315 38.04 -0.63 11.23
N CYS A 316 39.04 -1.51 11.13
CA CYS A 316 40.24 -1.50 11.95
C CYS A 316 41.07 -0.21 11.76
N GLU A 317 41.05 0.41 10.58
CA GLU A 317 41.78 1.66 10.30
C GLU A 317 41.38 2.83 11.21
N ASP A 318 40.12 2.87 11.67
CA ASP A 318 39.59 3.96 12.49
C ASP A 318 38.75 3.46 13.68
N ALA A 319 39.03 2.24 14.14
CA ALA A 319 38.19 1.50 15.10
C ALA A 319 37.86 2.33 16.35
N VAL A 320 38.85 3.00 16.94
CA VAL A 320 38.69 3.84 18.14
C VAL A 320 37.69 4.96 17.91
N LYS A 321 37.78 5.69 16.79
CA LYS A 321 36.84 6.78 16.50
C LYS A 321 35.44 6.24 16.17
N LEU A 322 35.36 5.09 15.51
CA LEU A 322 34.09 4.46 15.16
C LEU A 322 33.33 4.02 16.42
N VAL A 323 33.98 3.36 17.38
CA VAL A 323 33.31 2.93 18.64
C VAL A 323 32.89 4.12 19.53
N GLN A 324 33.59 5.25 19.44
CA GLN A 324 33.20 6.47 20.15
C GLN A 324 32.06 7.23 19.46
N HIS A 325 31.81 6.97 18.18
CA HIS A 325 30.76 7.66 17.45
C HIS A 325 29.38 7.01 17.69
N ARG A 326 28.38 7.83 18.04
CA ARG A 326 27.04 7.39 18.49
C ARG A 326 26.30 6.41 17.55
N VAL A 327 26.55 6.48 16.24
CA VAL A 327 25.92 5.61 15.23
C VAL A 327 26.87 4.51 14.76
N ALA A 328 28.16 4.86 14.59
CA ALA A 328 29.12 3.96 13.96
C ALA A 328 29.53 2.83 14.90
N SER A 329 29.42 3.05 16.21
CA SER A 329 29.65 2.04 17.23
C SER A 329 28.75 0.81 17.04
N ASN A 330 27.55 0.97 16.48
CA ASN A 330 26.66 -0.15 16.17
C ASN A 330 27.24 -1.07 15.08
N VAL A 331 27.94 -0.50 14.08
CA VAL A 331 28.59 -1.29 13.03
C VAL A 331 29.75 -2.10 13.60
N VAL A 332 30.59 -1.49 14.44
CA VAL A 332 31.70 -2.20 15.11
C VAL A 332 31.16 -3.29 16.04
N ARG A 333 30.09 -3.00 16.80
CA ARG A 333 29.40 -4.01 17.63
C ARG A 333 28.90 -5.18 16.78
N CYS A 334 28.24 -4.89 15.67
CA CYS A 334 27.76 -5.91 14.75
C CYS A 334 28.91 -6.77 14.20
N ALA A 335 30.07 -6.18 13.93
CA ALA A 335 31.26 -6.90 13.49
C ALA A 335 31.81 -7.82 14.58
N LEU A 336 31.85 -7.37 15.84
CA LEU A 336 32.25 -8.21 16.98
C LEU A 336 31.28 -9.38 17.24
N ILE A 337 30.00 -9.23 16.89
CA ILE A 337 28.99 -10.29 17.01
C ILE A 337 29.14 -11.30 15.87
N ASN A 338 29.14 -10.83 14.62
CA ASN A 338 28.97 -11.67 13.42
C ASN A 338 30.29 -12.01 12.69
N GLY A 339 31.40 -11.38 13.05
CA GLY A 339 32.72 -11.67 12.49
C GLY A 339 33.23 -13.07 12.85
N THR A 340 34.23 -13.54 12.11
CA THR A 340 35.00 -14.74 12.43
C THR A 340 35.86 -14.53 13.69
N ALA A 341 36.52 -15.58 14.18
CA ALA A 341 37.42 -15.43 15.33
C ALA A 341 38.58 -14.48 15.00
N GLU A 342 39.08 -14.56 13.77
CA GLU A 342 40.13 -13.71 13.21
C GLU A 342 39.66 -12.25 13.12
N ASP A 343 38.45 -12.00 12.60
CA ASP A 343 37.87 -10.65 12.51
C ASP A 343 37.72 -9.99 13.89
N LYS A 344 37.23 -10.77 14.87
CA LYS A 344 37.04 -10.30 16.25
C LYS A 344 38.38 -9.98 16.90
N GLN A 345 39.39 -10.81 16.69
CA GLN A 345 40.73 -10.57 17.21
C GLN A 345 41.35 -9.32 16.59
N ALA A 346 41.22 -9.13 15.26
CA ALA A 346 41.74 -7.94 14.58
C ALA A 346 41.11 -6.65 15.13
N LEU A 347 39.79 -6.63 15.36
CA LEU A 347 39.12 -5.49 15.99
C LEU A 347 39.55 -5.29 17.43
N ALA A 348 39.69 -6.37 18.21
CA ALA A 348 40.16 -6.28 19.59
C ALA A 348 41.58 -5.70 19.67
N ASP A 349 42.48 -6.14 18.79
CA ASP A 349 43.85 -5.64 18.71
C ASP A 349 43.86 -4.16 18.33
N ALA A 350 43.05 -3.75 17.34
CA ALA A 350 42.93 -2.34 16.93
C ALA A 350 42.40 -1.44 18.05
N LEU A 351 41.45 -1.94 18.86
CA LEU A 351 40.86 -1.19 19.98
C LEU A 351 41.76 -1.14 21.23
N THR A 352 42.65 -2.12 21.40
CA THR A 352 43.51 -2.27 22.58
C THR A 352 44.97 -1.94 22.34
N ALA A 353 45.34 -1.54 21.12
CA ALA A 353 46.70 -1.16 20.73
C ALA A 353 47.34 -0.10 21.66
N ASP A 354 46.52 0.83 22.20
CA ASP A 354 46.93 1.79 23.22
C ASP A 354 46.18 1.53 24.55
N PRO A 355 46.86 1.08 25.63
CA PRO A 355 46.24 0.82 26.94
C PRO A 355 45.60 2.05 27.61
N GLY A 356 46.03 3.25 27.26
CA GLY A 356 45.40 4.50 27.69
C GLY A 356 44.06 4.72 27.01
N VAL A 357 44.00 4.51 25.69
CA VAL A 357 42.77 4.58 24.90
C VAL A 357 41.78 3.50 25.33
N ALA A 358 42.24 2.25 25.51
CA ALA A 358 41.39 1.14 25.95
C ALA A 358 40.65 1.46 27.26
N ARG A 359 41.38 1.96 28.27
CA ARG A 359 40.78 2.42 29.55
C ARG A 359 39.81 3.59 29.39
N SER A 360 40.02 4.45 28.38
CA SER A 360 39.08 5.51 28.06
C SER A 360 37.79 4.98 27.43
N LEU A 361 37.86 3.91 26.62
CA LEU A 361 36.69 3.31 25.97
C LEU A 361 35.74 2.67 26.98
N GLU A 362 36.27 2.02 28.03
CA GLU A 362 35.49 1.43 29.14
C GLU A 362 34.53 2.44 29.80
N ARG A 363 34.90 3.72 29.80
CA ARG A 363 34.13 4.80 30.43
C ARG A 363 33.31 5.62 29.43
N HIS A 364 33.44 5.33 28.13
CA HIS A 364 32.83 6.12 27.07
C HIS A 364 31.38 5.66 26.81
N ARG A 365 30.43 6.60 26.81
CA ARG A 365 28.98 6.32 26.73
C ARG A 365 28.56 5.45 25.53
N ALA A 366 29.25 5.56 24.40
CA ALA A 366 28.95 4.81 23.18
C ALA A 366 29.85 3.58 22.98
N ALA A 367 30.98 3.48 23.67
CA ALA A 367 32.04 2.49 23.41
C ALA A 367 32.23 1.46 24.54
N ASN A 368 31.48 1.59 25.65
CA ASN A 368 31.60 0.75 26.84
C ASN A 368 30.92 -0.62 26.74
N PHE A 369 30.59 -1.07 25.52
CA PHE A 369 29.80 -2.27 25.26
C PHE A 369 30.65 -3.52 25.06
#